data_AF-A0A1D1YFT1-F1
#
_entry.id   AF-A0A1D1YFT1-F1
#
_cell.length_a   1.000
_cell.length_b   1.000
_cell.length_c   1.000
_cell.angle_alpha   90.00
_cell.angle_beta   90.00
_cell.angle_gamma   90.00
#
_symmetry.space_group_name_H-M   'P 1'
#
loop_
_entity.id
_entity.type
_entity.pdbx_description
1 polymer ?
#
loop_
_entity_poly.entity_id
_entity_poly.type
_entity_poly.pdbx_seq_one_letter_code
_entity_poly.pdbx_strand_id
1 'polypeptide(L)'
;MGTLHLLLASLLLVCCSLPIFSPIPAADAILDDLRLPSDVRFPKAQAEKLIRQLNLLPRDALPHASEGRLAGDSGERIVERRFVFPGLAGVGDGGAGGVSAEDLGHHAGYYKLAHSHDARMFYFFFESRSNKEDPVVIWLTGGPGCSSELAVFYENGPFSISNNMSLLWNNYGWDKISNLIYVDQPTGTGFSFSSDRRDTRHNEKGISNDLYDFLQAFFIEHPEYVKNDFYITGESYAGHYIPAFASRIHQANKDKEGIHINLKGFAIGNGLTNPAI
;
A
#
# COMPACT_ATOMS: atom_id res chain seq x y z
N MET A 1 33.62 -40.66 -15.49
CA MET A 1 33.69 -39.85 -16.73
C MET A 1 32.33 -39.91 -17.40
N GLY A 2 31.71 -38.76 -17.61
CA GLY A 2 30.35 -38.63 -18.15
C GLY A 2 29.32 -38.27 -17.08
N THR A 3 28.47 -37.28 -17.40
CA THR A 3 27.30 -36.78 -16.67
C THR A 3 27.47 -35.84 -15.45
N LEU A 4 28.37 -34.84 -15.53
CA LEU A 4 28.27 -33.62 -14.69
C LEU A 4 28.71 -32.31 -15.39
N HIS A 5 28.68 -32.27 -16.74
CA HIS A 5 29.12 -31.10 -17.52
C HIS A 5 28.06 -30.55 -18.50
N LEU A 6 26.80 -30.98 -18.40
CA LEU A 6 25.71 -30.43 -19.24
C LEU A 6 24.66 -29.61 -18.49
N LEU A 7 24.80 -29.40 -17.19
CA LEU A 7 23.87 -28.56 -16.40
C LEU A 7 24.42 -27.17 -16.03
N LEU A 8 25.69 -26.88 -16.33
CA LEU A 8 26.28 -25.55 -16.11
C LEU A 8 26.40 -24.68 -17.39
N ALA A 9 26.10 -25.21 -18.58
CA ALA A 9 26.18 -24.45 -19.83
C ALA A 9 24.85 -23.78 -20.24
N SER A 10 23.74 -24.13 -19.59
CA SER A 10 22.40 -23.58 -19.90
C SER A 10 22.05 -22.33 -19.09
N LEU A 11 22.90 -21.92 -18.14
CA LEU A 11 22.63 -20.79 -17.23
C LEU A 11 23.56 -19.58 -17.47
N LEU A 12 24.40 -19.61 -18.51
CA LEU A 12 25.44 -18.60 -18.74
C LEU A 12 25.38 -17.95 -20.14
N LEU A 13 24.26 -18.10 -20.86
CA LEU A 13 24.14 -17.64 -22.25
C LEU A 13 22.93 -16.73 -22.53
N VAL A 14 22.48 -15.97 -21.51
CA VAL A 14 21.46 -14.91 -21.70
C VAL A 14 22.02 -13.50 -21.38
N CYS A 15 23.27 -13.36 -20.92
CA CYS A 15 23.81 -12.07 -20.45
C CYS A 15 24.77 -11.33 -21.40
N CYS A 16 24.81 -11.60 -22.71
CA CYS A 16 25.68 -10.84 -23.61
C CYS A 16 25.06 -10.63 -25.01
N SER A 17 24.16 -9.65 -25.12
CA SER A 17 23.99 -8.87 -26.36
C SER A 17 23.19 -7.59 -26.09
N LEU A 18 23.88 -6.44 -26.06
CA LEU A 18 23.34 -5.10 -26.32
C LEU A 18 24.23 -4.47 -27.41
N PRO A 19 23.79 -3.44 -28.18
CA PRO A 19 22.43 -2.94 -28.40
C PRO A 19 22.09 -2.84 -29.90
N ILE A 20 20.87 -3.21 -30.28
CA ILE A 20 20.24 -2.67 -31.50
C ILE A 20 18.88 -2.14 -31.05
N PHE A 21 18.60 -0.88 -31.36
CA PHE A 21 17.32 -0.21 -31.14
C PHE A 21 16.17 -1.10 -31.64
N SER A 22 15.47 -1.73 -30.71
CA SER A 22 14.16 -2.35 -30.96
C SER A 22 13.12 -1.47 -30.27
N PRO A 23 12.01 -1.13 -30.95
CA PRO A 23 10.97 -0.32 -30.35
C PRO A 23 10.36 -1.08 -29.17
N ILE A 24 10.12 -0.34 -28.09
CA ILE A 24 9.32 -0.79 -26.94
C ILE A 24 8.04 -1.44 -27.50
N PRO A 25 7.75 -2.73 -27.23
CA PRO A 25 6.46 -3.27 -27.58
C PRO A 25 5.43 -2.51 -26.74
N ALA A 26 4.40 -2.01 -27.42
CA ALA A 26 3.31 -1.26 -26.82
C ALA A 26 2.77 -1.96 -25.57
N ALA A 27 2.27 -1.17 -24.63
CA ALA A 27 1.66 -1.56 -23.36
C ALA A 27 0.49 -2.57 -23.44
N ASP A 28 0.17 -3.08 -24.65
CA ASP A 28 -0.93 -3.98 -24.91
C ASP A 28 -0.62 -5.45 -24.57
N ALA A 29 0.64 -5.85 -24.45
CA ALA A 29 0.99 -7.28 -24.29
C ALA A 29 0.96 -7.82 -22.84
N ILE A 30 0.79 -6.95 -21.83
CA ILE A 30 0.67 -7.34 -20.42
C ILE A 30 -0.80 -7.26 -19.92
N LEU A 31 -1.68 -6.65 -20.71
CA LEU A 31 -3.10 -6.45 -20.36
C LEU A 31 -4.02 -7.64 -20.69
N ASP A 32 -3.52 -8.66 -21.39
CA ASP A 32 -4.37 -9.77 -21.84
C ASP A 32 -4.63 -10.86 -20.80
N ASP A 33 -3.88 -10.87 -19.68
CA ASP A 33 -4.00 -11.91 -18.63
C ASP A 33 -4.78 -11.46 -17.38
N LEU A 34 -5.35 -10.24 -17.40
CA LEU A 34 -6.26 -9.72 -16.36
C LEU A 34 -7.69 -9.55 -16.90
N ARG A 35 -8.12 -10.43 -17.79
CA ARG A 35 -9.52 -10.44 -18.25
C ARG A 35 -10.39 -11.13 -17.21
N LEU A 36 -11.23 -10.35 -16.54
CA LEU A 36 -12.33 -10.88 -15.74
C LEU A 36 -13.15 -11.86 -16.59
N PRO A 37 -13.48 -13.06 -16.08
CA PRO A 37 -14.33 -14.01 -16.79
C PRO A 37 -15.63 -13.34 -17.25
N SER A 38 -16.08 -13.64 -18.48
CA SER A 38 -17.22 -12.99 -19.13
C SER A 38 -18.57 -13.16 -18.41
N ASP A 39 -18.62 -14.04 -17.42
CA ASP A 39 -19.75 -14.36 -16.56
C ASP A 39 -19.70 -13.65 -15.19
N VAL A 40 -18.62 -12.92 -14.87
CA VAL A 40 -18.54 -12.09 -13.66
C VAL A 40 -19.49 -10.91 -13.80
N ARG A 41 -20.72 -11.06 -13.29
CA ARG A 41 -21.56 -9.93 -12.93
C ARG A 41 -21.09 -9.41 -11.60
N PHE A 42 -20.48 -8.23 -11.58
CA PHE A 42 -20.40 -7.42 -10.37
C PHE A 42 -21.67 -6.55 -10.31
N PRO A 43 -22.66 -6.86 -9.45
CA PRO A 43 -23.80 -5.98 -9.26
C PRO A 43 -23.33 -4.56 -9.01
N LYS A 44 -23.74 -3.63 -9.88
CA LYS A 44 -23.44 -2.19 -9.78
C LYS A 44 -23.62 -1.65 -8.37
N ALA A 45 -24.66 -2.10 -7.66
CA ALA A 45 -24.95 -1.73 -6.28
C ALA A 45 -23.84 -2.13 -5.28
N GLN A 46 -23.16 -3.26 -5.49
CA GLN A 46 -22.05 -3.71 -4.62
C GLN A 46 -20.77 -2.93 -4.91
N ALA A 47 -20.49 -2.62 -6.18
CA ALA A 47 -19.39 -1.72 -6.54
C ALA A 47 -19.61 -0.31 -5.95
N GLU A 48 -20.81 0.25 -6.09
CA GLU A 48 -21.16 1.55 -5.48
C GLU A 48 -21.06 1.52 -3.96
N LYS A 49 -21.45 0.41 -3.32
CA LYS A 49 -21.30 0.22 -1.87
C LYS A 49 -19.82 0.22 -1.48
N LEU A 50 -18.97 -0.53 -2.20
CA LEU A 50 -17.54 -0.60 -1.93
C LEU A 50 -16.85 0.75 -2.11
N ILE A 51 -17.14 1.47 -3.19
CA ILE A 51 -16.64 2.83 -3.44
C ILE A 51 -16.95 3.76 -2.27
N ARG A 52 -18.17 3.69 -1.73
CA ARG A 52 -18.60 4.50 -0.58
C ARG A 52 -17.97 4.07 0.75
N GLN A 53 -17.76 2.77 0.95
CA GLN A 53 -17.18 2.21 2.17
C GLN A 53 -15.68 2.51 2.25
N LEU A 54 -14.96 2.36 1.14
CA LEU A 54 -13.54 2.69 1.01
C LEU A 54 -13.26 4.19 0.87
N ASN A 55 -14.31 5.03 0.92
CA ASN A 55 -14.21 6.48 0.73
C ASN A 55 -13.54 6.90 -0.59
N LEU A 56 -13.55 6.05 -1.64
CA LEU A 56 -12.78 6.28 -2.88
C LEU A 56 -13.16 7.54 -3.66
N LEU A 57 -14.32 8.14 -3.35
CA LEU A 57 -14.75 9.43 -3.86
C LEU A 57 -15.15 10.33 -2.67
N PRO A 58 -14.17 10.98 -2.00
CA PRO A 58 -14.47 11.94 -0.95
C PRO A 58 -15.38 13.05 -1.50
N ARG A 59 -16.35 13.53 -0.72
CA ARG A 59 -17.27 14.59 -1.18
C ARG A 59 -16.54 15.86 -1.65
N ASP A 60 -15.36 16.11 -1.07
CA ASP A 60 -14.55 17.29 -1.33
C ASP A 60 -13.60 17.10 -2.52
N ALA A 61 -13.60 15.93 -3.17
CA ALA A 61 -12.80 15.62 -4.35
C ALA A 61 -13.49 15.96 -5.68
N LEU A 62 -14.74 16.48 -5.65
CA LEU A 62 -15.48 16.84 -6.86
C LEU A 62 -15.11 18.26 -7.32
N PRO A 63 -14.70 18.46 -8.60
CA PRO A 63 -14.28 19.77 -9.14
C PRO A 63 -15.34 20.90 -9.10
N HIS A 64 -16.57 20.61 -8.69
CA HIS A 64 -17.71 21.54 -8.73
C HIS A 64 -18.42 21.78 -7.39
N ALA A 65 -17.83 21.41 -6.26
CA ALA A 65 -18.36 21.80 -4.94
C ALA A 65 -17.87 23.20 -4.50
N SER A 66 -17.92 24.19 -5.40
CA SER A 66 -17.53 25.57 -5.11
C SER A 66 -18.58 26.58 -5.56
N GLU A 67 -19.82 26.43 -5.12
CA GLU A 67 -20.69 27.58 -4.88
C GLU A 67 -21.38 27.45 -3.53
N GLY A 68 -20.92 28.24 -2.57
CA GLY A 68 -21.70 28.57 -1.37
C GLY A 68 -21.59 27.59 -0.21
N ARG A 69 -20.39 27.45 0.37
CA ARG A 69 -20.17 27.35 1.82
C ARG A 69 -18.67 27.46 2.08
N LEU A 70 -18.29 28.39 2.95
CA LEU A 70 -17.00 28.34 3.63
C LEU A 70 -16.98 27.01 4.38
N ALA A 71 -16.43 25.96 3.76
CA ALA A 71 -16.14 24.72 4.44
C ALA A 71 -15.08 25.07 5.49
N GLY A 72 -15.47 25.06 6.75
CA GLY A 72 -14.53 25.11 7.85
C GLY A 72 -13.51 24.02 7.62
N ASP A 73 -12.23 24.40 7.63
CA ASP A 73 -11.12 23.48 7.82
C ASP A 73 -11.41 22.69 9.09
N SER A 74 -11.87 21.44 8.97
CA SER A 74 -12.16 20.59 10.13
C SER A 74 -10.87 20.23 10.88
N GLY A 75 -9.69 20.58 10.34
CA GLY A 75 -8.39 20.23 10.93
C GLY A 75 -8.05 18.74 10.84
N GLU A 76 -9.00 17.91 10.40
CA GLU A 76 -8.85 16.47 10.23
C GLU A 76 -8.00 16.18 8.99
N ARG A 77 -6.79 15.66 9.21
CA ARG A 77 -5.86 15.35 8.11
C ARG A 77 -6.11 13.97 7.49
N ILE A 78 -6.74 13.08 8.26
CA ILE A 78 -7.15 11.74 7.82
C ILE A 78 -8.67 11.72 7.73
N VAL A 79 -9.18 11.20 6.61
CA VAL A 79 -10.59 10.88 6.42
C VAL A 79 -10.69 9.39 6.12
N GLU A 80 -10.83 8.61 7.19
CA GLU A 80 -10.94 7.15 7.14
C GLU A 80 -12.33 6.63 7.46
N ARG A 81 -12.61 5.42 7.00
CA ARG A 81 -13.84 4.70 7.29
C ARG A 81 -13.53 3.25 7.59
N ARG A 82 -14.22 2.72 8.60
CA ARG A 82 -14.32 1.28 8.78
C ARG A 82 -15.08 0.67 7.62
N PHE A 83 -14.54 -0.36 7.00
CA PHE A 83 -15.19 -1.07 5.91
C PHE A 83 -15.23 -2.58 6.18
N VAL A 84 -16.09 -3.28 5.45
CA VAL A 84 -16.16 -4.75 5.46
C VAL A 84 -16.24 -5.17 4.01
N PHE A 85 -15.32 -6.03 3.55
CA PHE A 85 -15.31 -6.48 2.17
C PHE A 85 -16.58 -7.31 1.85
N PRO A 86 -17.28 -7.00 0.75
CA PRO A 86 -18.37 -7.83 0.25
C PRO A 86 -17.86 -9.24 -0.09
N GLY A 87 -18.60 -10.30 0.26
CA GLY A 87 -18.21 -11.68 -0.07
C GLY A 87 -17.38 -12.39 1.00
N LEU A 88 -17.15 -11.78 2.17
CA LEU A 88 -16.69 -12.47 3.39
C LEU A 88 -17.75 -13.45 3.97
N ALA A 89 -18.97 -13.45 3.42
CA ALA A 89 -20.06 -14.34 3.83
C ALA A 89 -19.74 -15.79 3.48
N GLY A 90 -19.28 -16.55 4.48
CA GLY A 90 -19.05 -18.00 4.36
C GLY A 90 -17.73 -18.48 4.96
N VAL A 91 -16.87 -17.59 5.44
CA VAL A 91 -15.68 -18.01 6.19
C VAL A 91 -16.10 -18.30 7.62
N GLY A 92 -16.49 -19.56 7.86
CA GLY A 92 -16.71 -20.04 9.23
C GLY A 92 -15.49 -19.76 10.09
N ASP A 93 -15.76 -19.62 11.39
CA ASP A 93 -14.91 -19.57 12.60
C ASP A 93 -13.68 -20.54 12.64
N GLY A 94 -13.37 -21.26 11.56
CA GLY A 94 -12.52 -22.44 11.54
C GLY A 94 -11.03 -22.24 11.24
N GLY A 95 -10.42 -21.06 11.41
CA GLY A 95 -9.02 -20.89 10.99
C GLY A 95 -8.11 -19.97 11.81
N ALA A 96 -8.64 -18.99 12.55
CA ALA A 96 -7.81 -18.05 13.30
C ALA A 96 -8.56 -17.55 14.55
N GLY A 97 -8.45 -18.31 15.64
CA GLY A 97 -8.56 -17.78 17.01
C GLY A 97 -9.76 -16.89 17.34
N GLY A 98 -10.96 -17.15 16.81
CA GLY A 98 -12.19 -16.48 17.23
C GLY A 98 -12.30 -14.98 16.91
N VAL A 99 -11.42 -14.42 16.08
CA VAL A 99 -11.53 -13.02 15.62
C VAL A 99 -12.34 -13.02 14.31
N SER A 100 -13.52 -12.42 14.33
CA SER A 100 -14.36 -12.30 13.13
C SER A 100 -13.71 -11.32 12.13
N ALA A 101 -14.00 -11.48 10.83
CA ALA A 101 -13.50 -10.53 9.82
C ALA A 101 -14.07 -9.12 10.03
N GLU A 102 -15.17 -9.03 10.76
CA GLU A 102 -15.76 -7.80 11.25
C GLU A 102 -14.90 -7.16 12.36
N ASP A 103 -14.23 -7.94 13.21
CA ASP A 103 -13.48 -7.45 14.38
C ASP A 103 -12.05 -6.96 14.08
N LEU A 104 -11.48 -7.30 12.93
CA LEU A 104 -10.27 -6.62 12.48
C LEU A 104 -10.60 -5.18 12.12
N GLY A 105 -9.89 -4.23 12.73
CA GLY A 105 -9.94 -2.83 12.32
C GLY A 105 -9.52 -2.70 10.87
N HIS A 106 -10.49 -2.66 9.96
CA HIS A 106 -10.34 -2.45 8.53
C HIS A 106 -10.62 -1.00 8.24
N HIS A 107 -9.59 -0.18 8.30
CA HIS A 107 -9.70 1.24 8.00
C HIS A 107 -9.18 1.47 6.60
N ALA A 108 -9.96 2.18 5.80
CA ALA A 108 -9.53 2.67 4.50
C ALA A 108 -9.86 4.15 4.43
N GLY A 109 -8.92 4.93 3.92
CA GLY A 109 -9.06 6.36 3.99
C GLY A 109 -8.08 7.12 3.14
N TYR A 110 -8.26 8.43 3.17
CA TYR A 110 -7.37 9.37 2.54
C TYR A 110 -6.70 10.23 3.58
N TYR A 111 -5.39 10.41 3.41
CA TYR A 111 -4.63 11.44 4.07
C TYR A 111 -4.39 12.61 3.13
N LYS A 112 -4.78 13.82 3.53
CA LYS A 112 -4.42 15.04 2.79
C LYS A 112 -2.99 15.43 3.16
N LEU A 113 -2.09 15.41 2.18
CA LEU A 113 -0.69 15.80 2.39
C LEU A 113 -0.61 17.27 2.86
N ALA A 114 0.09 17.52 3.96
CA ALA A 114 0.13 18.85 4.59
C ALA A 114 0.75 19.93 3.69
N HIS A 115 1.71 19.54 2.86
CA HIS A 115 2.49 20.45 2.00
C HIS A 115 2.19 20.26 0.51
N SER A 116 0.99 19.76 0.17
CA SER A 116 0.53 19.62 -1.21
C SER A 116 -0.49 20.70 -1.60
N HIS A 117 -0.76 20.81 -2.89
CA HIS A 117 -1.83 21.64 -3.43
C HIS A 117 -3.19 20.95 -3.31
N ASP A 118 -3.28 19.69 -3.75
CA ASP A 118 -4.52 18.90 -3.68
C ASP A 118 -4.27 17.39 -3.51
N ALA A 119 -3.04 16.98 -3.20
CA ALA A 119 -2.72 15.56 -3.10
C ALA A 119 -3.35 14.89 -1.88
N ARG A 120 -3.94 13.72 -2.14
CA ARG A 120 -4.56 12.83 -1.17
C ARG A 120 -4.02 11.42 -1.36
N MET A 121 -3.45 10.86 -0.30
CA MET A 121 -2.88 9.52 -0.30
C MET A 121 -3.85 8.52 0.31
N PHE A 122 -4.15 7.45 -0.43
CA PHE A 122 -4.97 6.35 0.03
C PHE A 122 -4.14 5.35 0.83
N TYR A 123 -4.77 4.75 1.85
CA TYR A 123 -4.18 3.64 2.58
C TYR A 123 -5.25 2.64 3.06
N PHE A 124 -4.79 1.42 3.29
CA PHE A 124 -5.46 0.44 4.13
C PHE A 124 -4.71 0.28 5.45
N PHE A 125 -5.46 0.09 6.53
CA PHE A 125 -4.96 -0.31 7.83
C PHE A 125 -5.72 -1.54 8.34
N PHE A 126 -4.96 -2.51 8.83
CA PHE A 126 -5.44 -3.78 9.38
C PHE A 126 -4.83 -4.00 10.76
N GLU A 127 -5.66 -4.09 11.79
CA GLU A 127 -5.18 -4.44 13.13
C GLU A 127 -4.66 -5.89 13.19
N SER A 128 -3.75 -6.16 14.12
CA SER A 128 -3.26 -7.51 14.37
C SER A 128 -4.40 -8.43 14.84
N ARG A 129 -4.46 -9.65 14.30
CA ARG A 129 -5.32 -10.75 14.78
C ARG A 129 -4.91 -11.26 16.17
N SER A 130 -3.72 -10.91 16.65
CA SER A 130 -3.17 -11.37 17.92
C SER A 130 -3.35 -10.31 19.01
N ASN A 131 -2.63 -9.19 18.93
CA ASN A 131 -2.69 -8.12 19.93
C ASN A 131 -2.46 -6.74 19.29
N LYS A 132 -3.21 -5.71 19.69
CA LYS A 132 -2.99 -4.33 19.26
C LYS A 132 -1.61 -3.79 19.67
N GLU A 133 -0.97 -4.35 20.69
CA GLU A 133 0.40 -4.02 21.10
C GLU A 133 1.48 -4.61 20.18
N ASP A 134 1.09 -5.47 19.23
CA ASP A 134 2.02 -6.01 18.23
C ASP A 134 2.61 -4.89 17.36
N PRO A 135 3.77 -5.11 16.70
CA PRO A 135 4.41 -4.08 15.90
C PRO A 135 3.50 -3.49 14.82
N VAL A 136 3.69 -2.19 14.54
CA VAL A 136 3.13 -1.55 13.35
C VAL A 136 4.11 -1.74 12.21
N VAL A 137 3.63 -2.29 11.10
CA VAL A 137 4.42 -2.56 9.91
C VAL A 137 3.77 -1.84 8.73
N ILE A 138 4.52 -0.92 8.11
CA ILE A 138 4.11 -0.31 6.85
C ILE A 138 4.69 -1.13 5.69
N TRP A 139 3.87 -1.41 4.68
CA TRP A 139 4.27 -2.05 3.42
C TRP A 139 4.24 -1.04 2.27
N LEU A 140 5.30 -1.05 1.45
CA LEU A 140 5.46 -0.19 0.28
C LEU A 140 5.75 -1.05 -0.96
N THR A 141 4.81 -1.12 -1.89
CA THR A 141 5.06 -1.74 -3.20
C THR A 141 5.90 -0.81 -4.10
N GLY A 142 6.73 -1.40 -4.96
CA GLY A 142 7.67 -0.70 -5.85
C GLY A 142 7.05 -0.13 -7.13
N GLY A 143 7.58 -0.54 -8.29
CA GLY A 143 7.20 -0.04 -9.62
C GLY A 143 8.33 0.77 -10.27
N PRO A 144 8.46 2.09 -10.03
CA PRO A 144 7.64 2.96 -9.17
C PRO A 144 6.20 3.14 -9.68
N GLY A 145 5.22 3.32 -8.78
CA GLY A 145 3.83 3.61 -9.13
C GLY A 145 2.86 2.43 -9.06
N CYS A 146 3.29 1.29 -8.53
CA CYS A 146 2.43 0.13 -8.33
C CYS A 146 1.67 0.24 -6.99
N SER A 147 0.38 -0.09 -7.02
CA SER A 147 -0.49 -0.11 -5.83
C SER A 147 0.01 -1.04 -4.74
N SER A 148 -0.13 -0.62 -3.48
CA SER A 148 0.14 -1.51 -2.34
C SER A 148 -1.03 -2.49 -2.09
N GLU A 149 -2.19 -2.30 -2.71
CA GLU A 149 -3.30 -3.26 -2.70
C GLU A 149 -2.93 -4.59 -3.34
N LEU A 150 -1.94 -4.61 -4.23
CA LEU A 150 -1.40 -5.86 -4.74
C LEU A 150 -0.97 -6.76 -3.58
N ALA A 151 -0.23 -6.19 -2.61
CA ALA A 151 0.23 -6.91 -1.45
C ALA A 151 -0.89 -7.34 -0.51
N VAL A 152 -1.93 -6.50 -0.39
CA VAL A 152 -3.13 -6.78 0.40
C VAL A 152 -3.81 -8.09 -0.03
N PHE A 153 -3.84 -8.38 -1.34
CA PHE A 153 -4.61 -9.50 -1.89
C PHE A 153 -3.79 -10.66 -2.45
N TYR A 154 -2.52 -10.44 -2.77
CA TYR A 154 -1.68 -11.43 -3.45
C TYR A 154 -0.38 -11.79 -2.71
N GLU A 155 -0.04 -11.09 -1.63
CA GLU A 155 1.24 -11.30 -0.93
C GLU A 155 1.04 -11.56 0.57
N ASN A 156 1.24 -10.54 1.40
CA ASN A 156 1.32 -10.66 2.86
C ASN A 156 0.09 -10.08 3.58
N GLY A 157 -0.91 -9.63 2.84
CA GLY A 157 -2.16 -9.13 3.38
C GLY A 157 -3.03 -10.19 4.04
N PRO A 158 -4.08 -9.74 4.76
CA PRO A 158 -4.98 -10.60 5.52
C PRO A 158 -5.87 -11.48 4.61
N PHE A 159 -6.00 -11.15 3.33
CA PHE A 159 -6.92 -11.81 2.43
C PHE A 159 -6.25 -12.30 1.15
N SER A 160 -6.84 -13.32 0.55
CA SER A 160 -6.60 -13.73 -0.84
C SER A 160 -7.91 -13.71 -1.62
N ILE A 161 -7.83 -13.48 -2.92
CA ILE A 161 -9.00 -13.51 -3.81
C ILE A 161 -9.17 -14.93 -4.37
N SER A 162 -10.35 -15.51 -4.19
CA SER A 162 -10.70 -16.84 -4.72
C SER A 162 -11.16 -16.76 -6.19
N ASN A 163 -11.24 -17.91 -6.86
CA ASN A 163 -11.68 -18.00 -8.26
C ASN A 163 -13.09 -17.41 -8.51
N ASN A 164 -13.95 -17.36 -7.49
CA ASN A 164 -15.29 -16.78 -7.62
C ASN A 164 -15.35 -15.30 -7.17
N MET A 165 -14.18 -14.65 -7.03
CA MET A 165 -14.01 -13.27 -6.57
C MET A 165 -14.42 -13.02 -5.11
N SER A 166 -14.64 -14.07 -4.29
CA SER A 166 -14.77 -13.93 -2.84
C SER A 166 -13.41 -13.72 -2.18
N LEU A 167 -13.40 -13.14 -0.98
CA LEU A 167 -12.21 -13.10 -0.15
C LEU A 167 -12.13 -14.33 0.75
N LEU A 168 -10.91 -14.84 0.90
CA LEU A 168 -10.56 -15.91 1.83
C LEU A 168 -9.48 -15.39 2.79
N TRP A 169 -9.48 -15.87 4.03
CA TRP A 169 -8.39 -15.60 4.96
C TRP A 169 -7.06 -16.09 4.42
N ASN A 170 -6.05 -15.23 4.49
CA ASN A 170 -4.67 -15.63 4.33
C ASN A 170 -4.18 -16.26 5.64
N ASN A 171 -3.95 -17.58 5.62
CA ASN A 171 -3.43 -18.33 6.77
C ASN A 171 -1.98 -17.93 7.13
N TYR A 172 -1.29 -17.24 6.23
CA TYR A 172 0.09 -16.76 6.35
C TYR A 172 0.18 -15.22 6.27
N GLY A 173 -0.94 -14.52 6.37
CA GLY A 173 -0.97 -13.05 6.40
C GLY A 173 -0.14 -12.52 7.58
N TRP A 174 0.54 -11.40 7.37
CA TRP A 174 1.41 -10.81 8.39
C TRP A 174 0.62 -10.17 9.54
N ASP A 175 -0.67 -9.95 9.33
CA ASP A 175 -1.63 -9.46 10.32
C ASP A 175 -1.80 -10.42 11.51
N LYS A 176 -1.29 -11.65 11.43
CA LYS A 176 -1.26 -12.58 12.58
C LYS A 176 -0.41 -12.10 13.75
N ILE A 177 0.57 -11.24 13.48
CA ILE A 177 1.60 -10.81 14.45
C ILE A 177 1.96 -9.33 14.30
N SER A 178 1.17 -8.55 13.57
CA SER A 178 1.45 -7.13 13.33
C SER A 178 0.20 -6.36 12.92
N ASN A 179 0.21 -5.06 13.23
CA ASN A 179 -0.74 -4.09 12.69
C ASN A 179 -0.19 -3.59 11.35
N LEU A 180 -0.92 -3.80 10.25
CA LEU A 180 -0.41 -3.58 8.88
C LEU A 180 -0.97 -2.31 8.26
N ILE A 181 -0.09 -1.48 7.70
CA ILE A 181 -0.44 -0.31 6.90
C ILE A 181 0.03 -0.53 5.46
N TYR A 182 -0.88 -0.39 4.49
CA TYR A 182 -0.56 -0.41 3.07
C TYR A 182 -0.86 0.97 2.50
N VAL A 183 0.12 1.59 1.86
CA VAL A 183 -0.02 2.96 1.36
C VAL A 183 0.21 3.01 -0.15
N ASP A 184 -0.71 3.65 -0.85
CA ASP A 184 -0.54 3.95 -2.27
C ASP A 184 0.32 5.20 -2.44
N GLN A 185 1.54 4.99 -2.94
CA GLN A 185 2.54 6.04 -3.06
C GLN A 185 3.42 5.83 -4.30
N PRO A 186 3.99 6.90 -4.89
CA PRO A 186 3.73 8.32 -4.61
C PRO A 186 2.33 8.78 -5.05
N THR A 187 2.03 10.08 -4.92
CA THR A 187 0.78 10.67 -5.44
C THR A 187 0.57 10.30 -6.92
N GLY A 188 -0.60 9.74 -7.24
CA GLY A 188 -0.94 9.20 -8.56
C GLY A 188 -0.89 7.67 -8.66
N THR A 189 -0.37 6.98 -7.64
CA THR A 189 -0.40 5.51 -7.53
C THR A 189 -1.77 5.03 -7.05
N GLY A 190 -2.32 3.99 -7.68
CA GLY A 190 -3.52 3.31 -7.20
C GLY A 190 -4.71 4.24 -7.00
N PHE A 191 -5.22 4.31 -5.77
CA PHE A 191 -6.29 5.22 -5.38
C PHE A 191 -5.79 6.61 -4.93
N SER A 192 -4.49 6.81 -4.73
CA SER A 192 -3.92 8.12 -4.41
C SER A 192 -3.95 9.08 -5.60
N PHE A 193 -4.41 10.32 -5.39
CA PHE A 193 -4.60 11.28 -6.48
C PHE A 193 -4.22 12.71 -6.09
N SER A 194 -4.01 13.56 -7.10
CA SER A 194 -4.01 15.02 -7.01
C SER A 194 -4.58 15.61 -8.29
N SER A 195 -5.32 16.72 -8.19
CA SER A 195 -5.71 17.53 -9.36
C SER A 195 -4.62 18.51 -9.82
N ASP A 196 -3.54 18.66 -9.05
CA ASP A 196 -2.45 19.60 -9.33
C ASP A 196 -1.13 18.86 -9.65
N ARG A 197 -0.61 19.11 -10.86
CA ARG A 197 0.64 18.48 -11.34
C ARG A 197 1.87 18.86 -10.52
N ARG A 198 1.83 19.93 -9.73
CA ARG A 198 2.93 20.33 -8.83
C ARG A 198 3.12 19.35 -7.67
N ASP A 199 2.11 18.52 -7.39
CA ASP A 199 2.19 17.50 -6.34
C ASP A 199 2.91 16.23 -6.80
N THR A 200 3.27 16.10 -8.08
CA THR A 200 4.04 14.96 -8.57
C THR A 200 5.44 14.93 -7.94
N ARG A 201 5.82 13.78 -7.38
CA ARG A 201 7.15 13.58 -6.79
C ARG A 201 8.14 13.11 -7.85
N HIS A 202 9.34 13.68 -7.78
CA HIS A 202 10.42 13.43 -8.75
C HIS A 202 11.69 12.87 -8.10
N ASN A 203 11.67 12.62 -6.79
CA ASN A 203 12.78 12.03 -6.05
C ASN A 203 12.32 11.49 -4.70
N GLU A 204 13.17 10.64 -4.12
CA GLU A 204 12.94 9.95 -2.85
C GLU A 204 12.88 10.92 -1.65
N LYS A 205 13.48 12.12 -1.76
CA LYS A 205 13.35 13.15 -0.72
C LYS A 205 11.90 13.60 -0.59
N GLY A 206 11.24 13.92 -1.70
CA GLY A 206 9.82 14.28 -1.71
C GLY A 206 8.93 13.15 -1.20
N ILE A 207 9.19 11.92 -1.67
CA ILE A 207 8.44 10.72 -1.26
C ILE A 207 8.59 10.46 0.25
N SER A 208 9.82 10.54 0.78
CA SER A 208 10.07 10.31 2.20
C SER A 208 9.39 11.35 3.11
N ASN A 209 9.28 12.60 2.65
CA ASN A 209 8.55 13.63 3.38
C ASN A 209 7.04 13.36 3.40
N ASP A 210 6.47 13.00 2.26
CA ASP A 210 5.04 12.67 2.16
C ASP A 210 4.67 11.47 3.04
N LEU A 211 5.49 10.42 3.03
CA LEU A 211 5.31 9.25 3.89
C LEU A 211 5.47 9.58 5.38
N TYR A 212 6.39 10.48 5.73
CA TYR A 212 6.56 10.95 7.11
C TYR A 212 5.34 11.76 7.56
N ASP A 213 4.86 12.70 6.74
CA ASP A 213 3.69 13.50 7.02
C ASP A 213 2.43 12.64 7.21
N PHE A 214 2.27 11.61 6.35
CA PHE A 214 1.24 10.58 6.51
C PHE A 214 1.36 9.86 7.85
N LEU A 215 2.56 9.36 8.18
CA LEU A 215 2.76 8.58 9.40
C LEU A 215 2.54 9.41 10.67
N GLN A 216 2.92 10.69 10.64
CA GLN A 216 2.61 11.64 11.72
C GLN A 216 1.11 11.80 11.91
N ALA A 217 0.35 11.93 10.81
CA ALA A 217 -1.10 12.02 10.90
C ALA A 217 -1.74 10.71 11.36
N PHE A 218 -1.24 9.57 10.89
CA PHE A 218 -1.70 8.25 11.30
C PHE A 218 -1.57 8.09 12.83
N PHE A 219 -0.43 8.46 13.40
CA PHE A 219 -0.22 8.37 14.85
C PHE A 219 -0.93 9.44 15.68
N ILE A 220 -1.40 10.54 15.06
CA ILE A 220 -2.33 11.48 15.70
C ILE A 220 -3.73 10.86 15.78
N GLU A 221 -4.17 10.23 14.70
CA GLU A 221 -5.50 9.59 14.61
C GLU A 221 -5.58 8.32 15.47
N HIS A 222 -4.51 7.53 15.48
CA HIS A 222 -4.41 6.26 16.19
C HIS A 222 -3.31 6.29 17.27
N PRO A 223 -3.47 7.10 18.34
CA PRO A 223 -2.45 7.34 19.34
C PRO A 223 -2.05 6.08 20.15
N GLU A 224 -2.90 5.06 20.19
CA GLU A 224 -2.63 3.79 20.86
C GLU A 224 -1.43 3.05 20.26
N TYR A 225 -1.12 3.25 18.98
CA TYR A 225 -0.02 2.55 18.30
C TYR A 225 1.33 3.29 18.37
N VAL A 226 1.38 4.51 18.92
CA VAL A 226 2.60 5.35 18.96
C VAL A 226 3.76 4.65 19.66
N LYS A 227 3.46 3.84 20.69
CA LYS A 227 4.48 3.16 21.49
C LYS A 227 4.95 1.84 20.86
N ASN A 228 4.20 1.31 19.90
CA ASN A 228 4.50 0.02 19.29
C ASN A 228 5.81 0.10 18.54
N ASP A 229 6.47 -1.04 18.39
CA ASP A 229 7.63 -1.14 17.52
C ASP A 229 7.18 -0.87 16.07
N PHE A 230 7.93 -0.02 15.37
CA PHE A 230 7.61 0.35 13.99
C PHE A 230 8.65 -0.20 13.01
N TYR A 231 8.17 -0.82 11.94
CA TYR A 231 9.01 -1.37 10.86
C TYR A 231 8.54 -0.87 9.49
N ILE A 232 9.51 -0.55 8.63
CA ILE A 232 9.25 -0.22 7.22
C ILE A 232 9.58 -1.42 6.36
N THR A 233 8.64 -1.86 5.53
CA THR A 233 8.80 -3.03 4.68
C THR A 233 8.31 -2.76 3.27
N GLY A 234 8.69 -3.60 2.32
CA GLY A 234 8.27 -3.48 0.93
C GLY A 234 9.22 -4.17 -0.03
N GLU A 235 8.97 -3.99 -1.32
CA GLU A 235 9.69 -4.71 -2.36
C GLU A 235 10.02 -3.91 -3.63
N SER A 236 10.90 -4.47 -4.47
CA SER A 236 11.22 -3.92 -5.80
C SER A 236 11.80 -2.50 -5.70
N TYR A 237 11.20 -1.51 -6.36
CA TYR A 237 11.64 -0.10 -6.27
C TYR A 237 11.52 0.47 -4.84
N ALA A 238 10.82 -0.20 -3.92
CA ALA A 238 10.88 0.14 -2.50
C ALA A 238 12.29 0.03 -1.90
N GLY A 239 13.23 -0.63 -2.59
CA GLY A 239 14.66 -0.53 -2.28
C GLY A 239 15.22 0.90 -2.31
N HIS A 240 14.56 1.83 -3.00
CA HIS A 240 14.85 3.27 -2.94
C HIS A 240 13.98 4.01 -1.91
N TYR A 241 12.69 3.66 -1.81
CA TYR A 241 11.76 4.31 -0.88
C TYR A 241 12.12 4.08 0.58
N ILE A 242 12.41 2.83 0.94
CA ILE A 242 12.55 2.39 2.33
C ILE A 242 13.77 3.05 2.99
N PRO A 243 14.99 3.07 2.40
CA PRO A 243 16.11 3.77 2.99
C PRO A 243 15.89 5.28 3.13
N ALA A 244 15.27 5.92 2.14
CA ALA A 244 14.96 7.35 2.21
C ALA A 244 13.96 7.66 3.32
N PHE A 245 12.92 6.84 3.45
CA PHE A 245 11.91 7.01 4.49
C PHE A 245 12.46 6.72 5.90
N ALA A 246 13.21 5.64 6.06
CA ALA A 246 13.89 5.33 7.33
C ALA A 246 14.85 6.44 7.75
N SER A 247 15.60 7.01 6.80
CA SER A 247 16.50 8.14 7.05
C SER A 247 15.74 9.39 7.49
N ARG A 248 14.61 9.70 6.82
CA ARG A 248 13.74 10.83 7.18
C ARG A 248 13.20 10.70 8.61
N ILE A 249 12.68 9.53 9.00
CA ILE A 249 12.20 9.26 10.37
C ILE A 249 13.34 9.40 11.37
N HIS A 250 14.49 8.79 11.09
CA HIS A 250 15.65 8.83 11.98
C HIS A 250 16.09 10.28 12.27
N GLN A 251 16.16 11.11 11.23
CA GLN A 251 16.52 12.51 11.36
C GLN A 251 15.46 13.30 12.14
N ALA A 252 14.17 13.09 11.85
CA ALA A 252 13.07 13.74 12.57
C ALA A 252 13.11 13.42 14.08
N ASN A 253 13.32 12.14 14.42
CA ASN A 253 13.44 11.69 15.81
C ASN A 253 14.62 12.34 16.53
N LYS A 254 15.77 12.48 15.85
CA LYS A 254 16.97 13.13 16.39
C LYS A 254 16.73 14.63 16.64
N ASP A 255 16.02 15.27 15.74
CA ASP A 255 15.71 16.71 15.79
C ASP A 255 14.49 17.01 16.68
N LYS A 256 13.82 15.98 17.22
CA LYS A 256 12.58 16.06 18.00
C LYS A 256 11.44 16.73 17.22
N GLU A 257 11.40 16.47 15.92
CA GLU A 257 10.33 16.88 15.03
C GLU A 257 9.16 15.90 15.14
N GLY A 258 7.95 16.42 15.38
CA GLY A 258 6.72 15.62 15.43
C GLY A 258 6.64 14.62 16.58
N ILE A 259 5.72 13.67 16.46
CA ILE A 259 5.61 12.48 17.30
C ILE A 259 6.84 11.60 17.05
N HIS A 260 7.50 11.21 18.14
CA HIS A 260 8.62 10.28 18.08
C HIS A 260 8.13 8.90 17.62
N ILE A 261 8.69 8.40 16.51
CA ILE A 261 8.36 7.10 15.95
C ILE A 261 9.35 6.06 16.46
N ASN A 262 8.87 5.00 17.08
CA ASN A 262 9.70 3.90 17.61
C ASN A 262 10.21 2.97 16.50
N LEU A 263 10.96 3.52 15.53
CA LEU A 263 11.54 2.80 14.39
C LEU A 263 12.59 1.78 14.87
N LYS A 264 12.30 0.50 14.69
CA LYS A 264 13.19 -0.61 15.08
C LYS A 264 14.01 -1.17 13.93
N GLY A 265 13.50 -1.08 12.71
CA GLY A 265 14.21 -1.58 11.55
C GLY A 265 13.41 -1.47 10.27
N PHE A 266 13.98 -2.00 9.20
CA PHE A 266 13.32 -2.11 7.91
C PHE A 266 13.75 -3.36 7.16
N ALA A 267 12.92 -3.86 6.26
CA ALA A 267 13.18 -5.02 5.41
C ALA A 267 12.82 -4.74 3.95
N ILE A 268 13.65 -5.20 3.02
CA ILE A 268 13.50 -4.92 1.59
C ILE A 268 13.52 -6.26 0.84
N GLY A 269 12.39 -6.66 0.27
CA GLY A 269 12.28 -7.85 -0.59
C GLY A 269 12.70 -7.52 -2.02
N ASN A 270 13.62 -8.30 -2.58
CA ASN A 270 14.00 -8.23 -4.02
C ASN A 270 14.23 -6.79 -4.53
N GLY A 271 14.85 -5.94 -3.70
CA GLY A 271 14.86 -4.50 -3.94
C GLY A 271 15.96 -4.00 -4.87
N LEU A 272 15.62 -3.03 -5.72
CA LEU A 272 16.60 -2.21 -6.42
C LEU A 272 17.16 -1.17 -5.46
N THR A 273 18.44 -1.25 -5.13
CA THR A 273 19.09 -0.38 -4.13
C THR A 273 20.31 0.34 -4.70
N ASN A 274 21.14 -0.38 -5.45
CA ASN A 274 22.24 0.18 -6.22
C ASN A 274 22.11 -0.26 -7.68
N PRO A 275 21.56 0.58 -8.58
CA PRO A 275 21.34 0.22 -9.97
C PRO A 275 22.62 -0.10 -10.77
N ALA A 276 23.80 0.25 -10.25
CA ALA A 276 25.07 0.00 -10.93
C ALA A 276 25.66 -1.39 -10.64
N ILE A 277 25.09 -2.15 -9.69
CA ILE A 277 25.54 -3.49 -9.27
C ILE A 277 24.45 -4.49 -9.62
#